data_AF-A0AAV7TGY7-F1
#
_entry.id   AF-A0AAV7TGY7-F1
#
_cell.length_a   1.000
_cell.length_b   1.000
_cell.length_c   1.000
_cell.angle_alpha   90.00
_cell.angle_beta   90.00
_cell.angle_gamma   90.00
#
_symmetry.space_group_name_H-M   'P 1'
#
loop_
_entity.id
_entity.type
_entity.pdbx_description
1 polymer ?
#
loop_
_entity_poly.entity_id
_entity_poly.type
_entity_poly.pdbx_seq_one_letter_code
_entity_poly.pdbx_strand_id
1 'polypeptide(L)'
;MASRRMTAQQVVGMIFESLSDHDYETDSASEAEEEVRDSGSDVSVGEESSDEEATLSADEGPVLEEDTDVPLVQQPGAERFPVIRPDLWVAPNIEQPELPAFTGLPGCRANTENFLPVNFFELFIDDVFLEEIVEQTNLMLHFVDNALALPRDHPDSDRLFKIRPVLDHFVDRVSEVYVPGKEISVDESLVLFKGRLVFRQYIPSKRAQYEIKLYMLSESSTGYVYSFRVYTGRDSNIDPPDCPPTFGATEKIVWDLGRRLFNKGHHLYVDNFYTGVQLFKELFKVDTVACGTIRCNRKGYLLDLAF
;
A
#
# COMPACT_ATOMS: atom_id res chain seq x y z
N MET A 1 -8.10 31.86 27.35
CA MET A 1 -7.18 30.76 27.66
C MET A 1 -5.95 30.92 26.77
N ALA A 2 -4.75 31.00 27.34
CA ALA A 2 -3.54 30.98 26.51
C ALA A 2 -3.46 29.59 25.86
N SER A 3 -3.62 29.52 24.53
CA SER A 3 -3.34 28.29 23.79
C SER A 3 -1.86 27.98 23.99
N ARG A 4 -1.57 26.95 24.77
CA ARG A 4 -0.20 26.57 25.14
C ARG A 4 0.43 25.93 23.90
N ARG A 5 1.07 26.75 23.06
CA ARG A 5 1.83 26.26 21.91
C ARG A 5 3.01 25.43 22.40
N MET A 6 3.19 24.24 21.84
CA MET A 6 4.32 23.36 22.14
C MET A 6 5.41 23.51 21.08
N THR A 7 6.67 23.35 21.47
CA THR A 7 7.80 23.25 20.52
C THR A 7 8.13 21.80 20.22
N ALA A 8 8.76 21.53 19.07
CA ALA A 8 9.21 20.16 18.72
C ALA A 8 10.08 19.55 19.82
N GLN A 9 11.03 20.33 20.37
CA GLN A 9 11.87 19.89 21.49
C GLN A 9 11.08 19.49 22.75
N GLN A 10 9.98 20.17 23.05
CA GLN A 10 9.10 19.79 24.18
C GLN A 10 8.39 18.47 23.89
N VAL A 11 7.93 18.26 22.66
CA VAL A 11 7.27 17.02 22.25
C VAL A 11 8.26 15.86 22.25
N VAL A 12 9.47 16.07 21.74
CA VAL A 12 10.58 15.10 21.86
C VAL A 12 10.77 14.71 23.32
N GLY A 13 10.93 15.68 24.22
CA GLY A 13 11.07 15.42 25.65
C GLY A 13 9.97 14.53 26.23
N MET A 14 8.70 14.77 25.85
CA MET A 14 7.56 13.95 26.29
C MET A 14 7.61 12.53 25.71
N ILE A 15 8.02 12.37 24.46
CA ILE A 15 8.19 11.05 23.84
C ILE A 15 9.25 10.26 24.60
N PHE A 16 10.41 10.88 24.88
CA PHE A 16 11.49 10.24 25.64
C PHE A 16 11.07 9.85 27.06
N GLU A 17 10.36 10.72 27.78
CA GLU A 17 9.81 10.41 29.11
C GLU A 17 8.84 9.22 29.06
N SER A 18 7.94 9.17 28.05
CA SER A 18 6.99 8.06 27.91
C SER A 18 7.65 6.72 27.56
N LEU A 19 8.76 6.75 26.82
CA LEU A 19 9.50 5.55 26.42
C LEU A 19 10.44 5.05 27.52
N SER A 20 10.84 5.90 28.47
CA SER A 20 11.61 5.48 29.64
C SER A 20 10.76 4.82 30.73
N ASP A 21 9.46 5.08 30.75
CA ASP A 21 8.53 4.57 31.76
C ASP A 21 7.96 3.16 31.44
N HIS A 22 8.30 2.61 30.27
CA HIS A 22 7.87 1.27 29.86
C HIS A 22 9.05 0.30 29.76
N ASP A 23 9.23 -0.52 30.80
CA ASP A 23 9.97 -1.77 30.72
C ASP A 23 9.24 -2.69 29.71
N TYR A 24 9.88 -2.97 28.57
CA TYR A 24 9.37 -3.91 27.59
C TYR A 24 9.41 -5.33 28.19
N GLU A 25 8.34 -5.76 28.87
CA GLU A 25 8.09 -7.18 29.09
C GLU A 25 7.83 -7.82 27.72
N THR A 26 8.75 -8.68 27.29
CA THR A 26 8.56 -9.53 26.11
C THR A 26 7.48 -10.56 26.41
N ASP A 27 6.24 -10.24 26.08
CA ASP A 27 5.17 -11.23 26.07
C ASP A 27 5.37 -12.16 24.88
N SER A 28 5.85 -13.38 25.18
CA SER A 28 5.81 -14.50 24.27
C SER A 28 4.35 -14.76 23.89
N ALA A 29 4.04 -14.59 22.60
CA ALA A 29 2.72 -14.88 22.05
C ALA A 29 2.28 -16.31 22.42
N SER A 30 1.25 -16.39 23.28
CA SER A 30 0.40 -17.57 23.37
C SER A 30 -0.97 -17.17 22.86
N GLU A 31 -1.42 -17.92 21.85
CA GLU A 31 -2.74 -17.79 21.24
C GLU A 31 -3.82 -17.95 22.31
N ALA A 32 -4.62 -16.91 22.54
CA ALA A 32 -5.86 -17.00 23.28
C ALA A 32 -6.94 -16.26 22.49
N GLU A 33 -7.87 -17.04 21.94
CA GLU A 33 -9.11 -16.57 21.34
C GLU A 33 -9.94 -15.81 22.41
N GLU A 34 -10.19 -14.53 22.19
CA GLU A 34 -11.07 -13.77 23.07
C GLU A 34 -12.53 -13.87 22.56
N GLU A 35 -13.30 -14.76 23.20
CA GLU A 35 -14.77 -14.80 23.11
C GLU A 35 -15.36 -13.50 23.65
N VAL A 36 -15.95 -12.68 22.77
CA VAL A 36 -16.76 -11.54 23.20
C VAL A 36 -18.14 -12.03 23.62
N ARG A 37 -18.39 -12.04 24.93
CA ARG A 37 -19.72 -12.27 25.50
C ARG A 37 -20.60 -11.04 25.33
N ASP A 38 -21.69 -11.27 24.61
CA ASP A 38 -22.88 -10.44 24.56
C ASP A 38 -23.45 -10.22 25.98
N SER A 39 -23.64 -8.96 26.36
CA SER A 39 -24.51 -8.60 27.47
C SER A 39 -25.21 -7.28 27.12
N GLY A 40 -26.36 -7.42 26.48
CA GLY A 40 -27.33 -6.35 26.37
C GLY A 40 -27.71 -5.80 27.75
N SER A 41 -27.81 -4.48 27.83
CA SER A 41 -28.80 -3.87 28.71
C SER A 41 -29.44 -2.68 28.01
N ASP A 42 -30.75 -2.76 28.04
CA ASP A 42 -31.78 -1.92 27.45
C ASP A 42 -31.95 -0.67 28.32
N VAL A 43 -31.79 0.54 27.77
CA VAL A 43 -32.33 1.77 28.36
C VAL A 43 -32.85 2.68 27.26
N SER A 44 -34.17 2.66 27.12
CA SER A 44 -34.98 3.66 26.44
C SER A 44 -34.91 5.02 27.15
N VAL A 45 -34.50 6.08 26.45
CA VAL A 45 -35.02 7.44 26.65
C VAL A 45 -35.10 8.10 25.29
N GLY A 46 -36.34 8.39 24.86
CA GLY A 46 -36.59 9.21 23.69
C GLY A 46 -36.45 10.69 24.01
N GLU A 47 -35.97 11.45 23.05
CA GLU A 47 -36.33 12.86 22.89
C GLU A 47 -36.21 13.21 21.40
N GLU A 48 -37.34 13.65 20.85
CA GLU A 48 -37.51 14.12 19.49
C GLU A 48 -36.80 15.47 19.31
N SER A 49 -36.04 15.63 18.23
CA SER A 49 -35.99 16.91 17.54
C SER A 49 -35.77 16.69 16.06
N SER A 50 -36.80 17.08 15.31
CA SER A 50 -36.83 17.30 13.88
C SER A 50 -35.80 18.34 13.48
N ASP A 51 -35.07 18.11 12.38
CA ASP A 51 -34.84 19.12 11.34
C ASP A 51 -34.35 18.46 10.05
N GLU A 52 -35.30 18.43 9.12
CA GLU A 52 -35.26 18.47 7.65
C GLU A 52 -34.11 17.84 6.86
N GLU A 53 -34.52 16.84 6.07
CA GLU A 53 -33.79 16.20 4.99
C GLU A 53 -33.32 17.20 3.93
N ALA A 54 -32.02 17.18 3.64
CA ALA A 54 -31.49 17.50 2.32
C ALA A 54 -31.07 16.19 1.65
N THR A 55 -31.97 15.64 0.84
CA THR A 55 -31.72 14.51 -0.05
C THR A 55 -30.64 14.89 -1.07
N LEU A 56 -29.39 14.54 -0.80
CA LEU A 56 -28.35 14.44 -1.81
C LEU A 56 -28.17 12.96 -2.13
N SER A 57 -28.66 12.58 -3.30
CA SER A 57 -28.48 11.26 -3.91
C SER A 57 -27.01 10.86 -3.81
N ALA A 58 -26.74 9.82 -3.00
CA ALA A 58 -25.49 9.11 -3.05
C ALA A 58 -25.41 8.48 -4.44
N ASP A 59 -24.55 9.03 -5.28
CA ASP A 59 -24.11 8.37 -6.49
C ASP A 59 -23.43 7.08 -6.03
N GLU A 60 -24.12 5.95 -6.23
CA GLU A 60 -23.58 4.62 -5.98
C GLU A 60 -22.40 4.42 -6.93
N GLY A 61 -21.20 4.74 -6.45
CA GLY A 61 -19.96 4.34 -7.10
C GLY A 61 -19.95 2.82 -7.31
N PRO A 62 -19.27 2.33 -8.36
CA PRO A 62 -19.43 0.95 -8.79
C PRO A 62 -19.03 0.00 -7.68
N VAL A 63 -19.97 -0.86 -7.28
CA VAL A 63 -19.66 -2.12 -6.60
C VAL A 63 -18.80 -2.91 -7.58
N LEU A 64 -17.50 -2.95 -7.34
CA LEU A 64 -16.59 -3.80 -8.10
C LEU A 64 -16.32 -5.09 -7.32
N GLU A 65 -16.22 -6.14 -8.12
CA GLU A 65 -16.35 -7.56 -7.83
C GLU A 65 -15.52 -8.01 -6.63
N GLU A 66 -16.13 -8.89 -5.84
CA GLU A 66 -15.52 -9.51 -4.67
C GLU A 66 -14.16 -10.12 -5.00
N ASP A 67 -13.15 -9.82 -4.16
CA ASP A 67 -12.00 -10.70 -3.92
C ASP A 67 -12.48 -11.95 -3.16
N THR A 68 -13.35 -12.73 -3.77
CA THR A 68 -13.51 -14.12 -3.39
C THR A 68 -12.39 -14.90 -4.07
N ASP A 69 -11.52 -15.54 -3.29
CA ASP A 69 -10.86 -16.75 -3.73
C ASP A 69 -11.94 -17.62 -4.37
N VAL A 70 -11.90 -17.76 -5.70
CA VAL A 70 -12.84 -18.60 -6.41
C VAL A 70 -12.65 -20.00 -5.82
N PRO A 71 -13.63 -20.56 -5.10
CA PRO A 71 -13.52 -21.94 -4.68
C PRO A 71 -13.33 -22.74 -5.97
N LEU A 72 -12.40 -23.70 -5.96
CA LEU A 72 -12.17 -24.56 -7.11
C LEU A 72 -13.43 -25.42 -7.32
N VAL A 73 -14.43 -24.85 -7.99
CA VAL A 73 -15.65 -25.53 -8.37
C VAL A 73 -15.23 -26.51 -9.45
N GLN A 74 -15.10 -27.79 -9.07
CA GLN A 74 -15.09 -28.87 -10.05
C GLN A 74 -16.40 -28.79 -10.82
N GLN A 75 -16.35 -28.26 -12.03
CA GLN A 75 -17.49 -28.28 -12.92
C GLN A 75 -17.83 -29.74 -13.25
N PRO A 76 -19.07 -30.21 -13.03
CA PRO A 76 -19.48 -31.53 -13.44
C PRO A 76 -19.74 -31.50 -14.94
N GLY A 77 -18.72 -31.85 -15.72
CA GLY A 77 -18.80 -31.90 -17.18
C GLY A 77 -17.43 -31.74 -17.83
N ALA A 78 -16.51 -32.65 -17.53
CA ALA A 78 -15.25 -32.74 -18.25
C ALA A 78 -15.52 -33.16 -19.72
N GLU A 79 -15.83 -32.19 -20.58
CA GLU A 79 -15.49 -32.34 -21.99
C GLU A 79 -13.98 -32.57 -22.05
N ARG A 80 -13.59 -33.69 -22.67
CA ARG A 80 -12.21 -34.15 -22.75
C ARG A 80 -11.28 -32.99 -23.07
N PHE A 81 -10.44 -32.66 -22.10
CA PHE A 81 -9.26 -31.84 -22.33
C PHE A 81 -8.55 -32.34 -23.60
N PRO A 82 -8.20 -31.45 -24.55
CA PRO A 82 -7.45 -31.87 -25.72
C PRO A 82 -6.19 -32.59 -25.26
N VAL A 83 -5.99 -33.80 -25.78
CA VAL A 83 -4.80 -34.61 -25.51
C VAL A 83 -3.58 -33.75 -25.78
N ILE A 84 -2.75 -33.54 -24.74
CA ILE A 84 -1.46 -32.88 -24.85
C ILE A 84 -0.73 -33.53 -26.02
N ARG A 85 -0.37 -32.74 -27.03
CA ARG A 85 0.48 -33.14 -28.15
C ARG A 85 1.93 -32.83 -27.77
N PRO A 86 2.65 -33.77 -27.11
CA PRO A 86 4.05 -33.55 -26.73
C PRO A 86 4.95 -33.29 -27.95
N ASP A 87 4.48 -33.64 -29.14
CA ASP A 87 5.10 -33.41 -30.45
C ASP A 87 5.07 -31.95 -30.93
N LEU A 88 4.26 -31.05 -30.34
CA LEU A 88 4.32 -29.61 -30.60
C LEU A 88 5.27 -28.85 -29.66
N TRP A 89 5.68 -29.47 -28.56
CA TRP A 89 6.60 -28.90 -27.58
C TRP A 89 8.02 -29.32 -27.87
N VAL A 90 8.59 -28.79 -28.95
CA VAL A 90 10.04 -28.68 -29.02
C VAL A 90 10.39 -27.49 -28.14
N ALA A 91 11.00 -27.73 -26.97
CA ALA A 91 11.64 -26.64 -26.23
C ALA A 91 12.51 -25.91 -27.26
N PRO A 92 12.23 -24.64 -27.59
CA PRO A 92 13.16 -23.87 -28.39
C PRO A 92 14.52 -24.00 -27.69
N ASN A 93 15.64 -23.85 -28.40
CA ASN A 93 16.93 -23.64 -27.74
C ASN A 93 16.87 -22.32 -26.95
N ILE A 94 16.16 -22.33 -25.82
CA ILE A 94 16.02 -21.22 -24.88
C ILE A 94 17.35 -21.29 -24.13
N GLU A 95 18.35 -20.62 -24.68
CA GLU A 95 19.45 -20.13 -23.85
C GLU A 95 18.81 -19.49 -22.61
N GLN A 96 19.23 -19.91 -21.42
CA GLN A 96 18.67 -19.32 -20.20
C GLN A 96 18.82 -17.81 -20.30
N PRO A 97 17.74 -17.04 -20.08
CA PRO A 97 17.82 -15.60 -20.18
C PRO A 97 18.88 -15.10 -19.20
N GLU A 98 19.85 -14.34 -19.71
CA GLU A 98 20.84 -13.69 -18.85
C GLU A 98 20.10 -12.71 -17.94
N LEU A 99 20.00 -13.06 -16.66
CA LEU A 99 19.36 -12.20 -15.68
C LEU A 99 20.31 -11.06 -15.32
N PRO A 100 19.82 -9.81 -15.24
CA PRO A 100 20.63 -8.70 -14.76
C PRO A 100 21.20 -9.00 -13.37
N ALA A 101 22.49 -8.72 -13.19
CA ALA A 101 23.14 -8.91 -11.90
C ALA A 101 22.58 -7.92 -10.87
N PHE A 102 22.32 -8.40 -9.66
CA PHE A 102 21.93 -7.54 -8.56
C PHE A 102 23.13 -6.67 -8.12
N THR A 103 22.96 -5.35 -8.08
CA THR A 103 24.03 -4.39 -7.77
C THR A 103 23.82 -3.63 -6.46
N GLY A 104 22.70 -3.85 -5.77
CA GLY A 104 22.41 -3.21 -4.49
C GLY A 104 23.33 -3.72 -3.37
N LEU A 105 23.60 -2.84 -2.40
CA LEU A 105 24.17 -3.20 -1.10
C LEU A 105 23.04 -3.12 -0.07
N PRO A 106 22.39 -4.25 0.27
CA PRO A 106 21.23 -4.24 1.14
C PRO A 106 21.58 -3.84 2.57
N GLY A 107 20.63 -3.23 3.27
CA GLY A 107 20.76 -2.87 4.67
C GLY A 107 20.45 -1.40 4.96
N CYS A 108 20.52 -1.06 6.26
CA CYS A 108 20.36 0.30 6.73
C CYS A 108 21.56 1.15 6.27
N ARG A 109 21.28 2.34 5.74
CA ARG A 109 22.32 3.30 5.34
C ARG A 109 22.89 4.09 6.50
N ALA A 110 22.15 4.18 7.61
CA ALA A 110 22.63 4.82 8.82
C ALA A 110 23.58 3.89 9.58
N ASN A 111 24.60 4.45 10.24
CA ASN A 111 25.38 3.70 11.21
C ASN A 111 24.53 3.46 12.45
N THR A 112 24.05 2.25 12.65
CA THR A 112 23.18 1.86 13.77
C THR A 112 23.95 1.30 14.97
N GLU A 113 25.28 1.47 15.01
CA GLU A 113 26.10 1.02 16.14
C GLU A 113 25.66 1.75 17.42
N ASN A 114 25.31 0.98 18.46
CA ASN A 114 24.81 1.48 19.75
C ASN A 114 23.49 2.27 19.70
N PHE A 115 22.68 2.09 18.66
CA PHE A 115 21.35 2.69 18.62
C PHE A 115 20.46 2.18 19.75
N LEU A 116 19.81 3.11 20.45
CA LEU A 116 18.65 2.82 21.28
C LEU A 116 17.39 2.76 20.39
N PRO A 117 16.28 2.15 20.86
CA PRO A 117 15.03 2.09 20.09
C PRO A 117 14.56 3.45 19.56
N VAL A 118 14.75 4.51 20.32
CA VAL A 118 14.41 5.88 19.92
C VAL A 118 15.25 6.38 18.74
N ASN A 119 16.52 5.98 18.63
CA ASN A 119 17.35 6.37 17.50
C ASN A 119 16.87 5.71 16.20
N PHE A 120 16.30 4.50 16.27
CA PHE A 120 15.64 3.90 15.11
C PHE A 120 14.36 4.65 14.73
N PHE A 121 13.60 5.14 15.70
CA PHE A 121 12.41 5.96 15.44
C PHE A 121 12.78 7.28 14.74
N GLU A 122 13.82 7.96 15.22
CA GLU A 122 14.35 9.21 14.67
C GLU A 122 14.90 9.06 13.24
N LEU A 123 15.21 7.83 12.80
CA LEU A 123 15.55 7.60 11.40
C LEU A 123 14.37 7.90 10.47
N PHE A 124 13.13 7.63 10.90
CA PHE A 124 11.94 7.78 10.08
C PHE A 124 11.15 9.05 10.37
N ILE A 125 11.13 9.46 11.64
CA ILE A 125 10.50 10.68 12.11
C ILE A 125 11.63 11.66 12.44
N ASP A 126 12.13 12.34 11.41
CA ASP A 126 13.21 13.30 11.57
C ASP A 126 12.73 14.64 12.17
N ASP A 127 13.69 15.50 12.51
CA ASP A 127 13.40 16.80 13.10
C ASP A 127 12.48 17.64 12.20
N VAL A 128 12.68 17.58 10.88
CA VAL A 128 11.87 18.32 9.90
C VAL A 128 10.41 17.86 9.96
N PHE A 129 10.17 16.55 9.94
CA PHE A 129 8.83 16.00 10.05
C PHE A 129 8.17 16.40 11.38
N LEU A 130 8.90 16.25 12.48
CA LEU A 130 8.34 16.53 13.81
C LEU A 130 8.07 18.02 14.02
N GLU A 131 8.97 18.89 13.57
CA GLU A 131 8.77 20.35 13.59
C GLU A 131 7.52 20.74 12.81
N GLU A 132 7.34 20.22 11.60
CA GLU A 132 6.15 20.48 10.78
C GLU A 132 4.87 20.02 11.48
N ILE A 133 4.85 18.78 12.02
CA ILE A 133 3.68 18.26 12.74
C ILE A 133 3.31 19.16 13.93
N VAL A 134 4.30 19.60 14.70
CA VAL A 134 4.08 20.42 15.89
C VAL A 134 3.64 21.83 15.53
N GLU A 135 4.30 22.46 14.55
CA GLU A 135 3.90 23.78 14.04
C GLU A 135 2.46 23.75 13.53
N GLN A 136 2.12 22.76 12.69
CA GLN A 136 0.78 22.69 12.14
C GLN A 136 -0.25 22.33 13.19
N THR A 137 0.06 21.46 14.15
CA THR A 137 -0.88 21.15 15.25
C THR A 137 -1.21 22.41 16.07
N ASN A 138 -0.23 23.29 16.31
CA ASN A 138 -0.46 24.58 16.96
C ASN A 138 -1.38 25.53 16.15
N LEU A 139 -1.50 25.28 14.84
CA LEU A 139 -2.29 26.05 13.87
C LEU A 139 -3.60 25.37 13.44
N MET A 140 -4.05 24.30 14.13
CA MET A 140 -5.23 23.49 13.75
C MET A 140 -5.02 22.53 12.57
N LEU A 141 -3.78 22.06 12.40
CA LEU A 141 -3.33 20.99 11.49
C LEU A 141 -3.50 21.33 10.00
N HIS A 142 -2.76 22.33 9.51
CA HIS A 142 -2.82 22.82 8.13
C HIS A 142 -1.49 22.69 7.36
N PHE A 143 -1.13 21.49 6.93
CA PHE A 143 0.09 21.25 6.13
C PHE A 143 0.16 21.96 4.77
N VAL A 144 -0.98 22.43 4.27
CA VAL A 144 -1.09 23.12 2.98
C VAL A 144 -2.13 24.24 3.07
N ASP A 145 -1.98 25.24 2.20
CA ASP A 145 -3.01 26.26 2.02
C ASP A 145 -4.22 25.65 1.28
N ASN A 146 -5.36 25.58 1.98
CA ASN A 146 -6.61 25.08 1.42
C ASN A 146 -7.12 25.90 0.24
N ALA A 147 -6.71 27.17 0.09
CA ALA A 147 -7.08 28.01 -1.04
C ALA A 147 -6.47 27.50 -2.37
N LEU A 148 -5.41 26.69 -2.30
CA LEU A 148 -4.78 26.07 -3.46
C LEU A 148 -5.44 24.74 -3.87
N ALA A 149 -6.40 24.25 -3.08
CA ALA A 149 -7.08 23.00 -3.38
C ALA A 149 -7.96 23.14 -4.64
N LEU A 150 -7.76 22.24 -5.60
CA LEU A 150 -8.60 22.16 -6.79
C LEU A 150 -10.02 21.67 -6.44
N PRO A 151 -11.05 22.09 -7.20
CA PRO A 151 -12.40 21.55 -7.08
C PRO A 151 -12.41 20.02 -7.15
N ARG A 152 -13.34 19.37 -6.44
CA ARG A 152 -13.36 17.89 -6.30
C ARG A 152 -13.59 17.15 -7.62
N ASP A 153 -14.29 17.78 -8.54
CA ASP A 153 -14.61 17.34 -9.89
C ASP A 153 -13.47 17.61 -10.88
N HIS A 154 -12.46 18.40 -10.50
CA HIS A 154 -11.29 18.63 -11.35
C HIS A 154 -10.52 17.31 -11.57
N PRO A 155 -10.09 17.01 -12.80
CA PRO A 155 -9.36 15.77 -13.11
C PRO A 155 -8.09 15.60 -12.29
N ASP A 156 -7.38 16.70 -12.06
CA ASP A 156 -6.13 16.76 -11.28
C ASP A 156 -6.35 16.98 -9.77
N SER A 157 -7.59 16.84 -9.28
CA SER A 157 -7.89 16.99 -7.85
C SER A 157 -7.29 15.84 -7.05
N ASP A 158 -6.31 16.17 -6.21
CA ASP A 158 -5.70 15.22 -5.30
C ASP A 158 -6.52 15.07 -3.99
N ARG A 159 -7.04 13.87 -3.76
CA ARG A 159 -7.81 13.56 -2.54
C ARG A 159 -6.97 13.57 -1.26
N LEU A 160 -5.65 13.46 -1.38
CA LEU A 160 -4.70 13.50 -0.26
C LEU A 160 -4.00 14.85 -0.15
N PHE A 161 -4.39 15.86 -0.94
CA PHE A 161 -3.75 17.19 -1.00
C PHE A 161 -3.38 17.74 0.38
N LYS A 162 -4.29 17.59 1.36
CA LYS A 162 -4.12 18.09 2.73
C LYS A 162 -3.00 17.46 3.54
N ILE A 163 -2.62 16.22 3.22
CA ILE A 163 -1.58 15.47 3.92
C ILE A 163 -0.38 15.16 3.01
N ARG A 164 -0.43 15.61 1.75
CA ARG A 164 0.54 15.26 0.72
C ARG A 164 1.99 15.56 1.14
N PRO A 165 2.32 16.75 1.70
CA PRO A 165 3.71 17.04 2.08
C PRO A 165 4.26 16.06 3.12
N VAL A 166 3.45 15.73 4.14
CA VAL A 166 3.81 14.83 5.23
C VAL A 166 3.95 13.40 4.73
N LEU A 167 3.01 12.96 3.89
CA LEU A 167 3.02 11.62 3.30
C LEU A 167 4.24 11.41 2.40
N ASP A 168 4.52 12.36 1.52
CA ASP A 168 5.63 12.27 0.57
C ASP A 168 6.97 12.31 1.32
N HIS A 169 7.12 13.17 2.33
CA HIS A 169 8.31 13.21 3.19
C HIS A 169 8.56 11.87 3.88
N PHE A 170 7.51 11.27 4.45
CA PHE A 170 7.64 9.98 5.12
C PHE A 170 8.03 8.85 4.14
N VAL A 171 7.40 8.79 2.97
CA VAL A 171 7.72 7.81 1.92
C VAL A 171 9.15 8.00 1.40
N ASP A 172 9.59 9.25 1.26
CA ASP A 172 10.96 9.57 0.88
C ASP A 172 11.93 9.05 1.95
N ARG A 173 11.64 9.34 3.21
CA ARG A 173 12.49 8.96 4.33
C ARG A 173 12.68 7.45 4.47
N VAL A 174 11.61 6.66 4.39
CA VAL A 174 11.74 5.18 4.43
C VAL A 174 12.63 4.66 3.30
N SER A 175 12.50 5.21 2.10
CA SER A 175 13.30 4.78 0.95
C SER A 175 14.78 5.22 1.01
N GLU A 176 15.09 6.24 1.81
CA GLU A 176 16.44 6.74 2.05
C GLU A 176 17.20 5.95 3.12
N VAL A 177 16.50 5.56 4.18
CA VAL A 177 17.08 4.89 5.36
C VAL A 177 17.56 3.48 5.03
N TYR A 178 16.87 2.77 4.14
CA TYR A 178 17.13 1.36 3.89
C TYR A 178 17.25 1.04 2.40
N VAL A 179 18.20 0.17 2.05
CA VAL A 179 18.32 -0.43 0.72
C VAL A 179 17.78 -1.87 0.79
N PRO A 180 16.72 -2.21 0.04
CA PRO A 180 16.21 -3.55 0.03
C PRO A 180 17.17 -4.53 -0.67
N GLY A 181 17.06 -5.78 -0.27
CA GLY A 181 17.67 -6.94 -0.89
C GLY A 181 17.17 -7.19 -2.31
N LYS A 182 17.68 -8.27 -2.89
CA LYS A 182 17.41 -8.62 -4.28
C LYS A 182 15.93 -8.89 -4.52
N GLU A 183 15.28 -9.62 -3.62
CA GLU A 183 13.88 -10.02 -3.72
C GLU A 183 12.96 -8.99 -3.05
N ILE A 184 12.04 -8.43 -3.84
CA ILE A 184 11.05 -7.45 -3.41
C ILE A 184 9.66 -7.85 -3.88
N SER A 185 8.63 -7.46 -3.15
CA SER A 185 7.23 -7.79 -3.46
C SER A 185 6.33 -6.56 -3.46
N VAL A 186 5.36 -6.52 -4.37
CA VAL A 186 4.24 -5.57 -4.32
C VAL A 186 2.97 -6.32 -3.93
N ASP A 187 2.30 -5.81 -2.90
CA ASP A 187 1.03 -6.33 -2.40
C ASP A 187 0.24 -5.22 -1.71
N GLU A 188 -0.94 -5.53 -1.20
CA GLU A 188 -1.83 -4.61 -0.52
C GLU A 188 -1.86 -4.79 1.00
N SER A 189 -1.96 -3.66 1.69
CA SER A 189 -2.24 -3.59 3.12
C SER A 189 -3.48 -2.76 3.38
N LEU A 190 -4.15 -3.04 4.49
CA LEU A 190 -5.45 -2.49 4.83
C LEU A 190 -5.38 -1.88 6.22
N VAL A 191 -5.74 -0.60 6.31
CA VAL A 191 -5.78 0.15 7.57
C VAL A 191 -7.25 0.33 7.96
N LEU A 192 -7.65 -0.26 9.09
CA LEU A 192 -9.02 -0.15 9.59
C LEU A 192 -9.43 1.31 9.78
N PHE A 193 -10.52 1.73 9.14
CA PHE A 193 -11.04 3.09 9.26
C PHE A 193 -12.55 3.16 9.06
N LYS A 194 -13.28 3.53 10.11
CA LYS A 194 -14.77 3.59 10.11
C LYS A 194 -15.35 4.99 9.85
N GLY A 195 -14.51 6.02 9.69
CA GLY A 195 -14.96 7.40 9.48
C GLY A 195 -15.49 7.69 8.07
N ARG A 196 -15.91 8.94 7.85
CA ARG A 196 -16.35 9.43 6.54
C ARG A 196 -15.15 9.74 5.67
N LEU A 197 -14.86 8.86 4.72
CA LEU A 197 -13.78 9.04 3.75
C LEU A 197 -14.23 8.50 2.40
N VAL A 198 -14.01 9.29 1.36
CA VAL A 198 -14.56 9.04 0.01
C VAL A 198 -13.94 7.84 -0.70
N PHE A 199 -12.70 7.47 -0.36
CA PHE A 199 -11.98 6.35 -0.95
C PHE A 199 -11.83 5.16 0.01
N ARG A 200 -12.60 5.16 1.10
CA ARG A 200 -12.71 4.01 2.01
C ARG A 200 -13.24 2.80 1.24
N GLN A 201 -12.58 1.66 1.40
CA GLN A 201 -12.99 0.40 0.80
C GLN A 201 -13.92 -0.35 1.75
N TYR A 202 -14.94 -0.99 1.19
CA TYR A 202 -15.81 -1.91 1.89
C TYR A 202 -15.50 -3.33 1.44
N ILE A 203 -15.07 -4.19 2.37
CA ILE A 203 -14.77 -5.59 2.10
C ILE A 203 -15.72 -6.45 2.95
N PRO A 204 -16.89 -6.86 2.41
CA PRO A 204 -17.92 -7.54 3.19
C PRO A 204 -17.44 -8.85 3.82
N SER A 205 -16.51 -9.54 3.15
CA SER A 205 -15.95 -10.82 3.57
C SER A 205 -15.01 -10.73 4.79
N LYS A 206 -14.53 -9.53 5.17
CA LYS A 206 -13.61 -9.33 6.29
C LYS A 206 -14.33 -8.82 7.54
N ARG A 207 -13.86 -9.23 8.73
CA ARG A 207 -14.39 -8.75 10.03
C ARG A 207 -14.25 -7.22 10.18
N ALA A 208 -13.14 -6.68 9.67
CA ALA A 208 -12.91 -5.25 9.51
C ALA A 208 -13.45 -4.78 8.16
N GLN A 209 -14.76 -4.57 8.06
CA GLN A 209 -15.38 -4.32 6.76
C GLN A 209 -15.02 -2.96 6.11
N TYR A 210 -14.44 -2.01 6.84
CA TYR A 210 -14.22 -0.64 6.38
C TYR A 210 -12.76 -0.22 6.56
N GLU A 211 -12.06 0.02 5.45
CA GLU A 211 -10.61 0.11 5.44
C GLU A 211 -10.08 1.18 4.46
N ILE A 212 -8.86 1.66 4.71
CA ILE A 212 -8.05 2.41 3.76
C ILE A 212 -7.07 1.42 3.14
N LYS A 213 -7.11 1.29 1.81
CA LYS A 213 -6.23 0.40 1.06
C LYS A 213 -4.90 1.11 0.76
N LEU A 214 -3.80 0.42 1.02
CA LEU A 214 -2.43 0.82 0.70
C LEU A 214 -1.84 -0.19 -0.28
N TYR A 215 -1.21 0.30 -1.34
CA TYR A 215 -0.29 -0.49 -2.16
C TYR A 215 1.10 -0.39 -1.54
N MET A 216 1.78 -1.49 -1.28
CA MET A 216 3.07 -1.50 -0.60
C MET A 216 4.11 -2.26 -1.42
N LEU A 217 5.33 -1.73 -1.46
CA LEU A 217 6.53 -2.44 -1.89
C LEU A 217 7.33 -2.82 -0.65
N SER A 218 7.60 -4.11 -0.49
CA SER A 218 8.36 -4.64 0.64
C SER A 218 9.52 -5.52 0.22
N GLU A 219 10.55 -5.58 1.06
CA GLU A 219 11.61 -6.59 0.94
C GLU A 219 11.11 -7.94 1.46
N SER A 220 11.31 -9.00 0.70
CA SER A 220 10.76 -10.32 1.02
C SER A 220 11.42 -10.98 2.24
N SER A 221 12.69 -10.67 2.54
CA SER A 221 13.45 -11.31 3.63
C SER A 221 13.17 -10.72 5.01
N THR A 222 12.95 -9.41 5.11
CA THR A 222 12.76 -8.71 6.40
C THR A 222 11.34 -8.18 6.59
N GLY A 223 10.54 -8.09 5.53
CA GLY A 223 9.24 -7.42 5.55
C GLY A 223 9.35 -5.89 5.57
N TYR A 224 10.53 -5.32 5.38
CA TYR A 224 10.72 -3.87 5.36
C TYR A 224 9.92 -3.22 4.23
N VAL A 225 9.07 -2.24 4.56
CA VAL A 225 8.30 -1.48 3.57
C VAL A 225 9.16 -0.37 3.00
N TYR A 226 9.56 -0.53 1.74
CA TYR A 226 10.41 0.42 1.03
C TYR A 226 9.64 1.62 0.47
N SER A 227 8.39 1.39 0.04
CA SER A 227 7.52 2.42 -0.50
C SER A 227 6.07 1.99 -0.35
N PHE A 228 5.16 2.96 -0.28
CA PHE A 228 3.73 2.67 -0.34
C PHE A 228 2.97 3.84 -0.96
N ARG A 229 1.77 3.53 -1.43
CA ARG A 229 0.83 4.50 -2.01
C ARG A 229 -0.57 4.24 -1.48
N VAL A 230 -1.24 5.29 -1.06
CA VAL A 230 -2.64 5.22 -0.59
C VAL A 230 -3.57 5.14 -1.81
N TYR A 231 -4.50 4.17 -1.80
CA TYR A 231 -5.56 4.08 -2.80
C TYR A 231 -6.53 5.25 -2.65
N THR A 232 -6.84 5.94 -3.75
CA THR A 232 -7.75 7.10 -3.75
C THR A 232 -8.96 6.93 -4.66
N GLY A 233 -9.09 5.78 -5.33
CA GLY A 233 -10.14 5.52 -6.32
C GLY A 233 -10.01 6.33 -7.61
N ARG A 234 -8.88 7.03 -7.82
CA ARG A 234 -8.55 7.77 -9.06
C ARG A 234 -7.13 7.48 -9.55
N ASP A 235 -6.59 6.31 -9.23
CA ASP A 235 -5.17 5.99 -9.45
C ASP A 235 -4.77 5.93 -10.93
N SER A 236 -5.73 5.84 -11.85
CA SER A 236 -5.51 5.90 -13.30
C SER A 236 -5.06 7.26 -13.82
N ASN A 237 -5.33 8.35 -13.09
CA ASN A 237 -5.17 9.72 -13.57
C ASN A 237 -3.78 10.31 -13.31
N ILE A 238 -2.94 9.60 -12.56
CA ILE A 238 -1.61 10.09 -12.19
C ILE A 238 -0.59 9.20 -12.89
N ASP A 239 0.09 9.78 -13.86
CA ASP A 239 1.22 9.14 -14.53
C ASP A 239 2.48 9.33 -13.67
N PRO A 240 3.09 8.23 -13.16
CA PRO A 240 4.36 8.34 -12.48
C PRO A 240 5.46 8.78 -13.46
N PRO A 241 6.56 9.37 -12.96
CA PRO A 241 7.69 9.75 -13.80
C PRO A 241 8.18 8.60 -14.67
N ASP A 242 8.49 8.90 -15.93
CA ASP A 242 9.01 7.98 -16.94
C ASP A 242 8.12 6.75 -17.20
N CYS A 243 6.85 6.80 -16.80
CA CYS A 243 5.90 5.72 -17.01
C CYS A 243 5.52 5.57 -18.50
N PRO A 244 5.55 4.35 -19.05
CA PRO A 244 5.09 4.10 -20.40
C PRO A 244 3.60 4.51 -20.60
N PRO A 245 3.25 5.24 -21.66
CA PRO A 245 1.89 5.76 -21.87
C PRO A 245 0.86 4.65 -22.13
N THR A 246 1.32 3.43 -22.40
CA THR A 246 0.48 2.25 -22.62
C THR A 246 0.02 1.59 -21.33
N PHE A 247 0.51 2.02 -20.16
CA PHE A 247 0.20 1.38 -18.88
C PHE A 247 -1.22 1.68 -18.41
N GLY A 248 -1.89 0.63 -17.90
CA GLY A 248 -3.12 0.75 -17.15
C GLY A 248 -2.85 1.16 -15.70
N ALA A 249 -3.93 1.27 -14.91
CA ALA A 249 -3.82 1.72 -13.51
C ALA A 249 -2.92 0.81 -12.66
N THR A 250 -3.03 -0.51 -12.82
CA THR A 250 -2.24 -1.50 -12.07
C THR A 250 -0.76 -1.44 -12.41
N GLU A 251 -0.41 -1.30 -13.69
CA GLU A 251 0.98 -1.20 -14.11
C GLU A 251 1.62 0.11 -13.64
N LYS A 252 0.87 1.22 -13.65
CA LYS A 252 1.32 2.50 -13.10
C LYS A 252 1.65 2.40 -11.61
N ILE A 253 0.85 1.68 -10.82
CA ILE A 253 1.11 1.48 -9.38
C ILE A 253 2.45 0.77 -9.17
N VAL A 254 2.67 -0.36 -9.85
CA VAL A 254 3.93 -1.12 -9.72
C VAL A 254 5.12 -0.27 -10.17
N TRP A 255 4.96 0.49 -11.26
CA TRP A 255 5.99 1.39 -11.77
C TRP A 255 6.36 2.47 -10.75
N ASP A 256 5.36 3.13 -10.18
CA ASP A 256 5.54 4.21 -9.21
C ASP A 256 6.27 3.74 -7.94
N LEU A 257 5.85 2.58 -7.40
CA LEU A 257 6.47 1.98 -6.22
C LEU A 257 7.91 1.52 -6.50
N GLY A 258 8.16 0.91 -7.66
CA GLY A 258 9.45 0.30 -8.00
C GLY A 258 10.49 1.25 -8.58
N ARG A 259 10.12 2.44 -9.05
CA ARG A 259 11.00 3.30 -9.89
C ARG A 259 12.36 3.63 -9.30
N ARG A 260 12.49 3.73 -7.98
CA ARG A 260 13.77 4.02 -7.29
C ARG A 260 14.72 2.83 -7.24
N LEU A 261 14.22 1.64 -7.54
CA LEU A 261 14.96 0.37 -7.52
C LEU A 261 15.30 -0.16 -8.92
N PHE A 262 14.81 0.49 -9.98
CA PHE A 262 15.15 0.10 -11.34
C PHE A 262 16.65 0.23 -11.64
N ASN A 263 17.13 -0.54 -12.61
CA ASN A 263 18.52 -0.63 -13.05
C ASN A 263 19.48 -1.19 -11.98
N LYS A 264 18.97 -2.03 -11.07
CA LYS A 264 19.75 -2.61 -9.96
C LYS A 264 19.67 -4.14 -9.87
N GLY A 265 18.99 -4.81 -10.81
CA GLY A 265 18.88 -6.28 -10.83
C GLY A 265 17.97 -6.86 -9.75
N HIS A 266 16.96 -6.10 -9.29
CA HIS A 266 15.97 -6.62 -8.35
C HIS A 266 15.04 -7.65 -9.02
N HIS A 267 14.57 -8.58 -8.20
CA HIS A 267 13.58 -9.58 -8.53
C HIS A 267 12.26 -9.19 -7.88
N LEU A 268 11.33 -8.72 -8.70
CA LEU A 268 10.01 -8.27 -8.26
C LEU A 268 9.01 -9.43 -8.28
N TYR A 269 8.31 -9.64 -7.18
CA TYR A 269 7.21 -10.58 -7.06
C TYR A 269 5.88 -9.84 -6.89
N VAL A 270 4.88 -10.23 -7.67
CA VAL A 270 3.56 -9.58 -7.62
C VAL A 270 2.44 -10.61 -7.72
N ASP A 271 1.28 -10.30 -7.16
CA ASP A 271 0.08 -11.11 -7.36
C ASP A 271 -0.52 -10.94 -8.78
N ASN A 272 -1.48 -11.80 -9.12
CA ASN A 272 -2.22 -11.81 -10.36
C ASN A 272 -2.92 -10.49 -10.67
N PHE A 273 -3.25 -9.67 -9.66
CA PHE A 273 -3.87 -8.36 -9.84
C PHE A 273 -2.96 -7.44 -10.68
N TYR A 274 -1.67 -7.42 -10.36
CA TYR A 274 -0.66 -6.56 -10.99
C TYR A 274 -0.02 -7.16 -12.24
N THR A 275 -0.12 -8.47 -12.42
CA THR A 275 0.58 -9.15 -13.50
C THR A 275 0.09 -8.72 -14.88
N GLY A 276 1.02 -8.32 -15.74
CA GLY A 276 0.75 -7.87 -17.10
C GLY A 276 1.94 -8.07 -18.03
N VAL A 277 1.69 -8.54 -19.26
CA VAL A 277 2.75 -8.81 -20.25
C VAL A 277 3.54 -7.55 -20.58
N GLN A 278 2.86 -6.41 -20.72
CA GLN A 278 3.51 -5.14 -21.04
C GLN A 278 4.36 -4.65 -19.86
N LEU A 279 3.87 -4.77 -18.63
CA LEU A 279 4.64 -4.43 -17.42
C LEU A 279 5.95 -5.22 -17.36
N PHE A 280 5.89 -6.54 -17.52
CA PHE A 280 7.09 -7.39 -17.39
C PHE A 280 8.13 -7.10 -18.48
N LYS A 281 7.68 -6.77 -19.70
CA LYS A 281 8.58 -6.34 -20.78
C LYS A 281 9.29 -5.04 -20.46
N GLU A 282 8.58 -4.05 -19.93
CA GLU A 282 9.18 -2.75 -19.59
C GLU A 282 10.09 -2.84 -18.36
N LEU A 283 9.73 -3.64 -17.34
CA LEU A 283 10.59 -3.92 -16.20
C LEU A 283 11.92 -4.56 -16.62
N PHE A 284 11.86 -5.51 -17.57
CA PHE A 284 13.07 -6.16 -18.08
C PHE A 284 14.03 -5.18 -18.79
N LYS A 285 13.51 -4.12 -19.43
CA LYS A 285 14.36 -3.08 -20.04
C LYS A 285 15.09 -2.20 -19.03
N VAL A 286 14.62 -2.18 -17.78
CA VAL A 286 15.21 -1.42 -16.68
C VAL A 286 15.83 -2.34 -15.63
N ASP A 287 16.43 -3.43 -16.10
CA ASP A 287 17.11 -4.48 -15.33
C ASP A 287 16.35 -4.93 -14.08
N THR A 288 15.02 -5.06 -14.19
CA THR A 288 14.15 -5.56 -13.13
C THR A 288 13.39 -6.76 -13.67
N VAL A 289 13.63 -7.93 -13.08
CA VAL A 289 12.93 -9.14 -13.48
C VAL A 289 11.69 -9.30 -12.61
N ALA A 290 10.60 -9.80 -13.18
CA ALA A 290 9.34 -9.92 -12.50
C ALA A 290 8.77 -11.35 -12.55
N CYS A 291 8.12 -11.75 -11.47
CA CYS A 291 7.43 -13.03 -11.33
C CYS A 291 6.06 -12.79 -10.69
N GLY A 292 5.04 -13.49 -11.18
CA GLY A 292 3.70 -13.38 -10.63
C GLY A 292 2.78 -14.44 -11.21
N THR A 293 1.68 -14.69 -10.51
CA THR A 293 0.59 -15.52 -11.02
C THR A 293 -0.17 -14.76 -12.10
N ILE A 294 -0.77 -15.45 -13.07
CA ILE A 294 -1.52 -14.79 -14.15
C ILE A 294 -2.95 -15.34 -14.22
N ARG A 295 -3.93 -14.44 -14.34
CA ARG A 295 -5.33 -14.84 -14.58
C ARG A 295 -5.46 -15.37 -16.01
N CYS A 296 -6.18 -16.47 -16.19
CA CYS A 296 -6.38 -17.12 -17.50
C CYS A 296 -7.02 -16.21 -18.56
N ASN A 297 -7.78 -15.20 -18.13
CA ASN A 297 -8.45 -14.23 -19.00
C ASN A 297 -7.64 -12.94 -19.24
N ARG A 298 -6.37 -12.87 -18.83
CA ARG A 298 -5.53 -11.67 -18.97
C ARG A 298 -5.20 -11.42 -20.45
N LYS A 299 -5.48 -10.20 -20.94
CA LYS A 299 -5.18 -9.80 -22.32
C LYS A 299 -3.69 -9.93 -22.65
N GLY A 300 -3.38 -10.44 -23.83
CA GLY A 300 -2.00 -10.64 -24.30
C GLY A 300 -1.35 -11.94 -23.84
N TYR A 301 -2.03 -12.71 -22.99
CA TYR A 301 -1.65 -14.09 -22.70
C TYR A 301 -2.22 -15.02 -23.77
N LEU A 302 -1.39 -15.92 -24.29
CA LEU A 302 -1.85 -16.92 -25.25
C LEU A 302 -2.68 -17.97 -24.49
N LEU A 303 -3.96 -18.08 -24.84
CA LEU A 303 -4.90 -19.07 -24.29
C LEU A 303 -4.39 -20.52 -24.42
N ASP A 304 -3.46 -20.78 -25.34
CA ASP A 304 -2.83 -22.08 -25.56
C ASP A 304 -1.89 -22.53 -24.43
N LEU A 305 -1.65 -21.68 -23.41
CA LEU A 305 -0.84 -21.98 -22.22
C LEU A 305 -1.67 -22.20 -20.94
N ALA A 306 -2.99 -22.06 -21.00
CA ALA A 306 -3.87 -22.36 -19.86
C ALA A 306 -4.05 -23.88 -19.75
N PHE A 307 -3.42 -24.48 -18.74
CA PHE A 307 -3.49 -25.90 -18.41
C PHE A 307 -4.86 -26.30 -17.82
#